data_AF-X1B9H8-F1
#
_entry.id   AF-X1B9H8-F1
#
_cell.length_a   1.000
_cell.length_b   1.000
_cell.length_c   1.000
_cell.angle_alpha   90.00
_cell.angle_beta   90.00
_cell.angle_gamma   90.00
#
_symmetry.space_group_name_H-M   'P 1'
#
loop_
_entity.id
_entity.type
_entity.pdbx_description
1 polymer ?
#
loop_
_entity_poly.entity_id
_entity_poly.type
_entity_poly.pdbx_seq_one_letter_code
_entity_poly.pdbx_strand_id
1 'polypeptide(L)'
;EIKKQLGAAGKEGQERIARATQIGEEIKQKAQAETKQEAEVLINRARAEIQRERDEAIGELRKEFADLTIMAAEKVIDRSLDKEAHRQLIDKVLEESSALKKD
;
A
#
# COMPACT_ATOMS: atom_id res chain seq x y z
N GLU A 1 15.68 24.77 -70.69
CA GLU A 1 15.17 23.53 -70.03
C GLU A 1 15.93 23.11 -68.78
N ILE A 2 17.20 22.69 -68.86
CA ILE A 2 17.92 21.98 -67.76
C ILE A 2 17.99 22.79 -66.44
N LYS A 3 18.34 24.08 -66.48
CA LYS A 3 18.34 24.96 -65.28
C LYS A 3 16.98 25.03 -64.59
N LYS A 4 15.89 24.97 -65.36
CA LYS A 4 14.51 25.06 -64.84
C LYS A 4 14.11 23.74 -64.16
N GLN A 5 14.51 22.60 -64.74
CA GLN A 5 14.32 21.27 -64.14
C GLN A 5 15.13 21.09 -62.85
N LEU A 6 16.39 21.55 -62.81
CA LEU A 6 17.19 21.54 -61.58
C LEU A 6 16.57 22.38 -60.46
N GLY A 7 16.05 23.58 -60.80
CA GLY A 7 15.34 24.42 -59.83
C GLY A 7 14.06 23.79 -59.30
N ALA A 8 13.29 23.12 -60.17
CA ALA A 8 12.08 22.39 -59.78
C ALA A 8 12.40 21.18 -58.88
N ALA A 9 13.41 20.39 -59.23
CA ALA A 9 13.86 19.26 -58.42
C ALA A 9 14.38 19.70 -57.04
N GLY A 10 15.08 20.82 -56.95
CA GLY A 10 15.53 21.39 -55.68
C GLY A 10 14.38 21.81 -54.77
N LYS A 11 13.34 22.47 -55.32
CA LYS A 11 12.12 22.80 -54.57
C LYS A 11 11.38 21.56 -54.09
N GLU A 12 11.19 20.58 -54.96
CA GLU A 12 10.52 19.33 -54.59
C GLU A 12 11.29 18.58 -53.49
N GLY A 13 12.62 18.57 -53.55
CA GLY A 13 13.47 18.04 -52.50
C GLY A 13 13.29 18.76 -51.16
N GLN A 14 13.28 20.10 -51.17
CA GLN A 14 13.04 20.89 -49.96
C GLN A 14 11.65 20.65 -49.37
N GLU A 15 10.61 20.56 -50.20
CA GLU A 15 9.26 20.23 -49.75
C GLU A 15 9.17 18.83 -49.15
N ARG A 16 9.86 17.84 -49.76
CA ARG A 16 9.92 16.47 -49.21
C ARG A 16 10.60 16.45 -47.84
N ILE A 17 11.69 17.19 -47.67
CA ILE A 17 12.38 17.32 -46.38
C ILE A 17 11.47 17.99 -45.36
N ALA A 18 10.80 19.09 -45.70
CA ALA A 18 9.88 19.78 -44.81
C ALA A 18 8.73 18.87 -44.37
N ARG A 19 8.12 18.11 -45.30
CA ARG A 19 7.08 17.12 -44.98
C ARG A 19 7.61 16.01 -44.08
N ALA A 20 8.80 15.48 -44.36
CA ALA A 20 9.42 14.46 -43.52
C ALA A 20 9.69 14.96 -42.08
N THR A 21 10.16 16.20 -41.93
CA THR A 21 10.37 16.82 -40.62
C THR A 21 9.05 17.02 -39.87
N GLN A 22 8.00 17.48 -40.54
CA GLN A 22 6.68 17.63 -39.92
C GLN A 22 6.12 16.29 -39.43
N ILE A 23 6.16 15.26 -40.28
CA ILE A 23 5.72 13.90 -39.93
C ILE A 23 6.54 13.36 -38.75
N GLY A 24 7.86 13.58 -38.76
CA GLY A 24 8.73 13.17 -37.65
C GLY A 24 8.35 13.84 -36.33
N GLU A 25 8.02 15.13 -36.36
CA GLU A 25 7.59 15.84 -35.17
C GLU A 25 6.21 15.37 -34.67
N GLU A 26 5.26 15.13 -35.57
CA GLU A 26 3.95 14.55 -35.23
C GLU A 26 4.08 13.16 -34.59
N ILE A 27 4.93 12.29 -35.16
CA ILE A 27 5.22 10.97 -34.58
C ILE A 27 5.84 11.11 -33.20
N LYS A 28 6.81 12.02 -33.02
CA LYS A 28 7.45 12.25 -31.73
C LYS A 28 6.44 12.71 -30.68
N GLN A 29 5.57 13.66 -31.03
CA GLN A 29 4.54 14.18 -30.13
C GLN A 29 3.53 13.09 -29.77
N LYS A 30 3.09 12.29 -30.74
CA LYS A 30 2.18 11.17 -30.52
C LYS A 30 2.79 10.11 -29.60
N ALA A 31 4.03 9.70 -29.88
CA ALA A 31 4.75 8.74 -29.04
C ALA A 31 4.93 9.26 -27.60
N GLN A 32 5.24 10.55 -27.43
CA GLN A 32 5.33 11.16 -26.10
C GLN A 32 3.99 11.20 -25.37
N ALA A 33 2.89 11.49 -26.07
CA ALA A 33 1.55 11.49 -25.49
C ALA A 33 1.11 10.08 -25.06
N GLU A 34 1.30 9.08 -25.94
CA GLU A 34 1.01 7.67 -25.66
C GLU A 34 1.84 7.17 -24.47
N THR A 35 3.15 7.46 -24.45
CA THR A 35 4.04 7.08 -23.34
C THR A 35 3.58 7.69 -22.00
N LYS A 36 3.16 8.96 -22.01
CA LYS A 36 2.63 9.61 -20.79
C LYS A 36 1.36 8.94 -20.30
N GLN A 37 0.44 8.63 -21.21
CA GLN A 37 -0.81 7.95 -20.88
C GLN A 37 -0.53 6.55 -20.31
N GLU A 38 0.35 5.77 -20.94
CA GLU A 38 0.74 4.45 -20.44
C GLU A 38 1.40 4.52 -19.06
N ALA A 39 2.28 5.51 -18.84
CA ALA A 39 2.92 5.73 -17.55
C ALA A 39 1.89 6.08 -16.46
N GLU A 40 0.90 6.92 -16.77
CA GLU A 40 -0.18 7.24 -15.84
C GLU A 40 -1.02 6.02 -15.49
N VAL A 41 -1.37 5.19 -16.50
CA VAL A 41 -2.10 3.93 -16.27
C VAL A 41 -1.29 2.99 -15.38
N LEU A 42 0.01 2.84 -15.63
CA LEU A 42 0.90 2.00 -14.83
C LEU A 42 0.98 2.49 -13.39
N ILE A 43 1.16 3.79 -13.17
CA ILE A 43 1.23 4.38 -11.82
C ILE A 43 -0.10 4.19 -11.08
N ASN A 44 -1.23 4.41 -11.74
CA ASN A 44 -2.54 4.23 -11.13
C ASN A 44 -2.78 2.78 -10.74
N ARG A 45 -2.39 1.83 -11.59
CA ARG A 45 -2.45 0.40 -11.30
C ARG A 45 -1.57 0.04 -10.10
N ALA A 46 -0.31 0.49 -10.08
CA ALA A 46 0.61 0.23 -8.99
C ALA A 46 0.07 0.79 -7.65
N ARG A 47 -0.52 1.99 -7.65
CA ARG A 47 -1.15 2.57 -6.45
C ARG A 47 -2.33 1.73 -5.96
N ALA A 48 -3.16 1.23 -6.87
CA ALA A 48 -4.28 0.36 -6.50
C ALA A 48 -3.81 -0.97 -5.92
N GLU A 49 -2.77 -1.58 -6.50
CA GLU A 49 -2.15 -2.81 -6.00
C GLU A 49 -1.55 -2.59 -4.60
N ILE A 50 -0.77 -1.52 -4.40
CA ILE A 50 -0.21 -1.15 -3.09
C ILE A 50 -1.30 -0.97 -2.03
N GLN A 51 -2.39 -0.28 -2.37
CA GLN A 51 -3.48 -0.05 -1.42
C GLN A 51 -4.15 -1.37 -1.03
N ARG A 52 -4.38 -2.25 -2.01
CA ARG A 52 -4.95 -3.58 -1.75
C ARG A 52 -4.03 -4.43 -0.87
N GLU A 53 -2.73 -4.50 -1.17
CA GLU A 53 -1.77 -5.24 -0.35
C GLU A 53 -1.70 -4.70 1.07
N ARG A 54 -1.75 -3.38 1.24
CA ARG A 54 -1.81 -2.74 2.56
C ARG A 54 -3.07 -3.16 3.33
N ASP A 55 -4.23 -3.15 2.68
CA ASP A 55 -5.48 -3.53 3.32
C ASP A 55 -5.51 -5.02 3.69
N GLU A 56 -4.94 -5.89 2.84
CA GLU A 56 -4.74 -7.31 3.12
C GLU A 56 -3.80 -7.50 4.34
N ALA A 57 -2.64 -6.84 4.36
CA ALA A 57 -1.69 -6.92 5.47
C ALA A 57 -2.26 -6.39 6.80
N ILE A 58 -3.02 -5.29 6.77
CA ILE A 58 -3.72 -4.78 7.96
C ILE A 58 -4.80 -5.77 8.42
N GLY A 59 -5.51 -6.40 7.47
CA GLY A 59 -6.51 -7.42 7.77
C GLY A 59 -5.92 -8.64 8.46
N GLU A 60 -4.77 -9.12 8.00
CA GLU A 60 -4.02 -10.21 8.61
C GLU A 60 -3.54 -9.84 10.02
N LEU A 61 -2.91 -8.68 10.17
CA LEU A 61 -2.43 -8.20 11.47
C LEU A 61 -3.57 -8.09 12.50
N ARG A 62 -4.76 -7.63 12.08
CA ARG A 62 -5.93 -7.53 12.97
C ARG A 62 -6.42 -8.90 13.43
N LYS A 63 -6.36 -9.93 12.57
CA LYS A 63 -6.74 -11.30 12.96
C LYS A 63 -5.76 -11.85 13.99
N GLU A 64 -4.46 -11.78 13.72
CA GLU A 64 -3.44 -12.24 14.66
C GLU A 64 -3.52 -11.49 15.99
N PHE A 65 -3.75 -10.18 15.96
CA PHE A 65 -3.92 -9.38 17.16
C PHE A 65 -5.18 -9.76 17.95
N ALA A 66 -6.29 -10.07 17.28
CA ALA A 66 -7.51 -10.52 17.93
C ALA A 66 -7.28 -11.85 18.65
N ASP A 67 -6.66 -12.82 17.99
CA ASP A 67 -6.32 -14.12 18.58
C ASP A 67 -5.41 -13.95 19.80
N LEU A 68 -4.36 -13.12 19.69
CA LEU A 68 -3.47 -12.81 20.81
C LEU A 68 -4.21 -12.16 21.99
N THR A 69 -5.13 -11.24 21.69
CA THR A 69 -5.93 -10.55 22.71
C THR A 69 -6.86 -11.52 23.44
N ILE A 70 -7.49 -12.45 22.71
CA ILE A 70 -8.34 -13.49 23.29
C ILE A 70 -7.52 -14.38 24.22
N MET A 71 -6.37 -14.89 23.76
CA MET A 71 -5.48 -15.71 24.60
C MET A 71 -5.02 -14.96 25.86
N ALA A 72 -4.71 -13.67 25.74
CA ALA A 72 -4.33 -12.85 26.89
C ALA A 72 -5.50 -12.70 27.87
N ALA A 73 -6.71 -12.43 27.37
CA ALA A 73 -7.91 -12.33 28.20
C ALA A 73 -8.23 -13.66 28.91
N GLU A 74 -8.13 -14.79 28.21
CA GLU A 74 -8.28 -16.13 28.79
C GLU A 74 -7.32 -16.34 29.97
N LYS A 75 -6.05 -15.99 29.80
CA LYS A 75 -5.03 -16.13 30.86
C LYS A 75 -5.29 -15.23 32.07
N VAL A 76 -5.81 -14.02 31.85
CA VAL A 76 -6.23 -13.11 32.94
C VAL A 76 -7.43 -13.70 33.69
N ILE A 77 -8.42 -14.22 32.97
CA ILE A 77 -9.61 -14.85 33.56
C ILE A 77 -9.21 -16.09 34.37
N ASP A 78 -8.38 -16.97 33.83
CA ASP A 78 -7.90 -18.19 34.49
C ASP A 78 -7.19 -17.87 35.82
N ARG A 79 -6.28 -16.87 35.80
CA ARG A 79 -5.66 -16.32 37.02
C ARG A 79 -6.68 -15.74 38.01
N SER A 80 -7.72 -15.09 37.50
CA SER A 80 -8.76 -14.47 38.34
C SER A 80 -9.75 -15.46 38.92
N LEU A 81 -9.86 -16.67 38.38
CA LEU A 81 -10.78 -17.73 38.83
C LEU A 81 -10.07 -18.82 39.62
N ASP A 82 -8.79 -18.63 39.95
CA ASP A 82 -7.99 -19.56 40.73
C ASP A 82 -8.55 -19.67 42.17
N LYS A 83 -9.28 -20.75 42.39
CA LYS A 83 -9.91 -21.09 43.66
C LYS A 83 -8.89 -21.28 44.78
N GLU A 84 -7.67 -21.75 44.49
CA GLU A 84 -6.61 -21.84 45.50
C GLU A 84 -6.09 -20.46 45.85
N ALA A 85 -5.81 -19.61 44.86
CA ALA A 85 -5.40 -18.23 45.10
C ALA A 85 -6.44 -17.45 45.91
N HIS A 86 -7.74 -17.62 45.60
CA HIS A 86 -8.83 -17.05 46.38
C HIS A 86 -8.90 -17.60 47.81
N ARG A 87 -8.75 -18.91 47.98
CA ARG A 87 -8.81 -19.55 49.31
C ARG A 87 -7.64 -19.09 50.19
N GLN A 88 -6.43 -19.02 49.65
CA GLN A 88 -5.26 -18.45 50.34
C GLN A 88 -5.47 -16.98 50.72
N LEU A 89 -6.11 -16.18 49.86
CA LEU A 89 -6.41 -14.78 50.17
C LEU A 89 -7.44 -14.65 51.29
N ILE A 90 -8.49 -15.49 51.27
CA ILE A 90 -9.52 -15.54 52.32
C ILE A 90 -8.89 -15.97 53.64
N ASP A 91 -8.10 -17.04 53.66
CA ASP A 91 -7.47 -17.56 54.87
C ASP A 91 -6.54 -16.51 55.49
N LYS A 92 -5.77 -15.79 54.67
CA LYS A 92 -4.90 -14.70 55.13
C LYS A 92 -5.69 -13.52 55.74
N VAL A 93 -6.79 -13.11 55.11
CA VAL A 93 -7.66 -12.05 55.65
C VAL A 93 -8.33 -12.50 56.96
N LEU A 94 -8.72 -13.78 57.07
CA LEU A 94 -9.28 -14.34 58.29
C LEU A 94 -8.24 -14.39 59.43
N GLU A 95 -6.98 -14.74 59.14
CA GLU A 95 -5.90 -14.68 60.12
C GLU A 95 -5.65 -13.25 60.60
N GLU A 96 -5.50 -12.29 59.69
CA GLU A 96 -5.26 -10.88 60.05
C GLU A 96 -6.42 -10.27 60.86
N SER A 97 -7.66 -10.56 60.48
CA SER A 97 -8.85 -10.09 61.21
C SER A 97 -9.04 -10.79 62.56
N SER A 98 -8.57 -12.03 62.73
CA SER A 98 -8.55 -12.71 64.02
C SER A 98 -7.45 -12.17 64.96
N ALA A 99 -6.31 -11.74 64.41
CA ALA A 99 -5.24 -11.08 65.15
C ALA A 99 -5.69 -9.71 65.67
N LEU A 100 -6.40 -8.92 64.85
CA LEU A 100 -6.98 -7.63 65.23
C LEU A 100 -8.08 -7.71 66.31
N LYS A 101 -8.66 -8.89 66.57
CA LYS A 101 -9.66 -9.11 67.63
C LYS A 101 -9.08 -9.59 68.97
N LYS A 102 -7.77 -9.89 69.01
CA LYS A 102 -7.08 -10.41 70.21
C LYS A 102 -6.32 -9.34 70.99
N ASP A 103 -6.24 -8.12 70.47
CA ASP A 103 -5.84 -6.89 71.17
C ASP A 103 -7.09 -6.14 71.68
#